data_AF-A0A9D9GRX1-F1
#
_entry.id   AF-A0A9D9GRX1-F1
#
_cell.length_a   1.000
_cell.length_b   1.000
_cell.length_c   1.000
_cell.angle_alpha   90.00
_cell.angle_beta   90.00
_cell.angle_gamma   90.00
#
_symmetry.space_group_name_H-M   'P 1'
#
loop_
_entity.id
_entity.type
_entity.pdbx_description
1 polymer ?
#
loop_
_entity_poly.entity_id
_entity_poly.type
_entity_poly.pdbx_seq_one_letter_code
_entity_poly.pdbx_strand_id
1 'polypeptide(L)'
;MGENIVQLQKGNGFLRGFLWKKYYEIKSYRKTACEFGVNVKAVLKWLKRYQCMGLTGLRILPRSPKLARNKLSQEKTDLIVKLRKIIRRVPNRDRTWSKKIEKGV
;
A
#
# COMPACT_ATOMS: atom_id res chain seq x y z
N MET A 1 21.25 -35.45 -0.63
CA MET A 1 20.02 -34.79 -0.12
C MET A 1 19.50 -33.91 -1.25
N GLY A 2 18.29 -34.20 -1.72
CA GLY A 2 17.81 -33.78 -3.03
C GLY A 2 17.58 -32.29 -3.19
N GLU A 3 18.24 -31.70 -4.17
CA GLU A 3 17.91 -30.38 -4.69
C GLU A 3 16.60 -30.51 -5.49
N ASN A 4 15.49 -30.23 -4.81
CA ASN A 4 14.19 -30.01 -5.43
C ASN A 4 14.27 -28.68 -6.21
N ILE A 5 14.82 -28.73 -7.41
CA ILE A 5 14.77 -27.63 -8.38
C ILE A 5 13.33 -27.59 -8.88
N VAL A 6 12.48 -26.92 -8.09
CA VAL A 6 11.09 -26.66 -8.46
C VAL A 6 11.11 -25.85 -9.74
N GLN A 7 10.69 -26.51 -10.81
CA GLN A 7 10.27 -25.94 -12.07
C GLN A 7 9.43 -24.68 -11.82
N LEU A 8 9.98 -23.50 -12.12
CA LEU A 8 9.26 -22.24 -12.00
C LEU A 8 9.36 -21.47 -13.31
N GLN A 9 8.35 -21.74 -14.14
CA GLN A 9 7.70 -20.86 -15.12
C GLN A 9 8.55 -19.74 -15.74
N LYS A 10 8.78 -19.87 -17.06
CA LYS A 10 9.24 -18.83 -17.98
C LYS A 10 8.46 -17.53 -17.76
N GLY A 11 9.09 -16.59 -17.06
CA GLY A 11 8.56 -15.26 -16.75
C GLY A 11 9.46 -14.55 -15.74
N ASN A 12 9.40 -13.22 -15.71
CA ASN A 12 10.24 -12.30 -14.90
C ASN A 12 10.34 -12.58 -13.37
N GLY A 13 9.77 -13.67 -12.87
CA GLY A 13 9.89 -14.15 -11.49
C GLY A 13 11.26 -14.77 -11.18
N PHE A 14 11.93 -15.35 -12.19
CA PHE A 14 13.26 -15.95 -12.02
C PHE A 14 14.33 -14.91 -11.62
N LEU A 15 14.22 -13.69 -12.17
CA LEU A 15 15.16 -12.58 -11.91
C LEU A 15 15.16 -12.13 -10.43
N ARG A 16 14.03 -12.27 -9.72
CA ARG A 16 13.91 -11.77 -8.35
C ARG A 16 14.53 -12.69 -7.30
N GLY A 17 14.54 -14.00 -7.54
CA GLY A 17 15.23 -14.96 -6.67
C GLY A 17 16.75 -14.74 -6.66
N PHE A 18 17.34 -14.49 -7.84
CA PHE A 18 18.77 -14.20 -7.99
C PHE A 18 19.18 -12.82 -7.45
N LEU A 19 18.24 -11.87 -7.41
CA LEU A 19 18.50 -10.51 -6.94
C LEU A 19 18.93 -10.44 -5.47
N TRP A 20 18.36 -11.26 -4.59
CA TRP A 20 18.80 -11.29 -3.18
C TRP A 20 20.27 -11.73 -3.06
N LYS A 21 20.63 -12.79 -3.79
CA LYS A 21 22.00 -13.33 -3.80
C LYS A 21 22.99 -12.27 -4.32
N LYS A 22 22.65 -11.60 -5.41
CA LYS A 22 23.48 -10.53 -5.99
C LYS A 22 23.56 -9.29 -5.09
N TYR A 23 22.48 -8.92 -4.43
CA TYR A 23 22.52 -7.84 -3.45
C TYR A 23 23.48 -8.14 -2.29
N TYR A 24 23.51 -9.39 -1.80
CA TYR A 24 24.41 -9.78 -0.72
C TYR A 24 25.89 -9.71 -1.13
N GLU A 25 26.21 -10.02 -2.38
CA GLU A 25 27.55 -9.88 -2.97
C GLU A 25 27.96 -8.40 -3.14
N ILE A 26 27.06 -7.57 -3.67
CA ILE A 26 27.37 -6.19 -4.10
C ILE A 26 27.22 -5.17 -2.95
N LYS A 27 26.36 -5.45 -1.98
CA LYS A 27 25.98 -4.57 -0.84
C LYS A 27 25.54 -3.16 -1.26
N SER A 28 25.06 -2.98 -2.50
CA SER A 28 24.62 -1.68 -3.02
C SER A 28 23.38 -1.79 -3.90
N TYR A 29 22.33 -1.06 -3.52
CA TYR A 29 21.05 -1.04 -4.24
C TYR A 29 21.16 -0.48 -5.66
N ARG A 30 22.02 0.53 -5.88
CA ARG A 30 22.17 1.18 -7.20
C ARG A 30 22.86 0.26 -8.21
N LYS A 31 23.94 -0.40 -7.79
CA LYS A 31 24.66 -1.37 -8.63
C LYS A 31 23.79 -2.57 -8.96
N THR A 32 23.08 -3.12 -7.96
CA THR A 32 22.11 -4.21 -8.17
C THR A 32 20.99 -3.79 -9.12
N ALA A 33 20.49 -2.55 -9.02
CA ALA A 33 19.46 -2.05 -9.94
C ALA A 33 19.97 -1.93 -11.39
N CYS A 34 21.21 -1.49 -11.58
CA CYS A 34 21.85 -1.36 -12.88
C CYS A 34 22.02 -2.73 -13.57
N GLU A 35 22.55 -3.73 -12.87
CA GLU A 35 22.77 -5.08 -13.41
C GLU A 35 21.46 -5.74 -13.86
N PHE A 36 20.38 -5.54 -13.10
CA PHE A 36 19.08 -6.12 -13.40
C PHE A 36 18.23 -5.27 -14.34
N GLY A 37 18.72 -4.08 -14.75
CA GLY A 37 17.97 -3.16 -15.62
C GLY A 37 16.66 -2.66 -15.00
N VAL A 38 16.60 -2.56 -13.67
CA VAL A 38 15.38 -2.19 -12.93
C VAL A 38 15.56 -0.89 -12.15
N ASN A 39 14.46 -0.26 -11.78
CA ASN A 39 14.51 0.90 -10.89
C ASN A 39 14.99 0.49 -9.49
N VAL A 40 15.85 1.29 -8.86
CA VAL A 40 16.31 1.13 -7.47
C VAL A 40 15.15 0.96 -6.49
N LYS A 41 14.04 1.68 -6.71
CA LYS A 41 12.82 1.54 -5.88
C LYS A 41 12.20 0.14 -5.96
N ALA A 42 12.32 -0.53 -7.11
CA ALA A 42 11.84 -1.91 -7.27
C ALA A 42 12.71 -2.87 -6.47
N VAL A 43 14.03 -2.71 -6.51
CA VAL A 43 15.00 -3.48 -5.71
C VAL A 43 14.68 -3.36 -4.22
N LEU A 44 14.51 -2.14 -3.71
CA LEU A 44 14.12 -1.88 -2.31
C LEU A 44 12.81 -2.57 -1.94
N LYS A 45 11.80 -2.49 -2.81
CA LYS A 45 10.50 -3.12 -2.58
C LYS A 45 10.61 -4.64 -2.51
N TRP A 46 11.43 -5.26 -3.35
CA TRP A 46 11.66 -6.70 -3.35
C TRP A 46 12.41 -7.16 -2.10
N LEU A 47 13.44 -6.43 -1.68
CA LEU A 47 14.19 -6.73 -0.46
C LEU A 47 13.32 -6.63 0.80
N LYS A 48 12.50 -5.57 0.91
CA LYS A 48 11.53 -5.44 2.03
C LYS A 48 10.53 -6.59 2.06
N ARG A 49 10.00 -6.99 0.90
CA ARG A 49 9.07 -8.13 0.82
C ARG A 49 9.73 -9.45 1.18
N TYR A 50 10.98 -9.65 0.77
CA TYR A 50 11.76 -10.81 1.14
C TYR A 50 12.01 -10.87 2.66
N GLN A 51 12.33 -9.75 3.29
CA GLN A 51 12.46 -9.69 4.76
C GLN A 51 11.16 -10.05 5.48
N CYS A 52 10.00 -9.66 4.95
CA CYS A 52 8.71 -9.96 5.58
C CYS A 52 8.18 -11.38 5.32
N MET A 53 8.40 -11.94 4.12
CA MET A 53 7.70 -13.15 3.66
C MET A 53 8.64 -14.21 3.06
N GLY A 54 9.95 -14.01 3.12
CA GLY A 54 10.95 -14.87 2.50
C GLY A 54 10.80 -14.97 0.98
N LEU A 55 11.04 -16.15 0.42
CA LEU A 55 10.95 -16.43 -1.01
C LEU A 55 9.56 -16.14 -1.60
N THR A 56 8.49 -16.28 -0.79
CA THR A 56 7.13 -15.97 -1.25
C THR A 56 6.94 -14.50 -1.59
N GLY A 57 7.65 -13.60 -0.90
CA GLY A 57 7.62 -12.15 -1.14
C GLY A 57 8.25 -11.71 -2.47
N LEU A 58 9.05 -12.58 -3.09
CA LEU A 58 9.67 -12.35 -4.40
C LEU A 58 8.80 -12.83 -5.58
N ARG A 59 7.74 -13.61 -5.32
CA ARG A 59 6.80 -14.04 -6.36
C ARG A 59 6.16 -12.85 -7.06
N ILE A 60 5.82 -13.02 -8.34
CA ILE A 60 5.04 -12.03 -9.06
C ILE A 60 3.63 -12.07 -8.48
N LEU A 61 3.30 -11.06 -7.68
CA LEU A 61 1.92 -10.84 -7.28
C LEU A 61 1.11 -10.36 -8.49
N PRO A 62 -0.13 -10.85 -8.68
CA PRO A 62 -1.02 -10.30 -9.67
C PRO A 62 -1.17 -8.79 -9.42
N ARG A 63 -1.30 -8.01 -10.49
CA ARG A 63 -1.64 -6.59 -10.35
C ARG A 63 -2.94 -6.52 -9.55
N SER A 64 -2.94 -5.71 -8.48
CA SER A 64 -4.18 -5.44 -7.75
C SER A 64 -5.25 -5.02 -8.76
N PRO A 65 -6.46 -5.61 -8.71
CA PRO A 65 -7.52 -5.23 -9.62
C PRO A 65 -7.72 -3.72 -9.50
N LYS A 66 -7.91 -3.03 -10.63
CA LYS A 66 -8.26 -1.61 -10.59
C LYS A 66 -9.55 -1.53 -9.79
N LEU A 67 -9.49 -0.90 -8.61
CA LEU A 67 -10.68 -0.61 -7.82
C LEU A 67 -11.64 0.13 -8.75
N ALA A 68 -12.74 -0.53 -9.13
CA ALA A 68 -13.84 0.16 -9.77
C ALA A 68 -14.26 1.25 -8.78
N ARG A 69 -14.08 2.52 -9.18
CA ARG A 69 -14.59 3.63 -8.38
C ARG A 69 -16.10 3.46 -8.37
N ASN A 70 -16.65 2.96 -7.28
CA ASN A 70 -18.09 3.01 -7.03
C ASN A 70 -18.46 4.49 -7.04
N LYS A 71 -18.96 4.98 -8.18
CA LYS A 71 -19.51 6.32 -8.28
C LYS A 71 -20.70 6.34 -7.34
N LEU A 72 -20.65 7.24 -6.36
CA LEU A 72 -21.78 7.47 -5.48
C LEU A 72 -22.95 7.99 -6.34
N SER A 73 -24.17 7.49 -6.11
CA SER A 73 -25.37 8.01 -6.78
C SER A 73 -25.51 9.52 -6.54
N GLN A 74 -26.02 10.25 -7.53
CA GLN A 74 -26.21 11.70 -7.48
C GLN A 74 -27.05 12.13 -6.27
N GLU A 75 -28.06 11.33 -5.91
CA GLU A 75 -28.90 11.58 -4.72
C GLU A 75 -28.08 11.56 -3.43
N LYS A 76 -27.16 10.61 -3.31
CA LYS A 76 -26.27 10.49 -2.14
C LYS A 76 -25.25 11.62 -2.11
N THR A 77 -24.75 12.08 -3.26
CA THR A 77 -23.85 13.24 -3.31
C THR A 77 -24.55 14.52 -2.89
N ASP A 78 -25.79 14.72 -3.36
CA ASP A 78 -26.58 15.90 -3.05
C ASP A 78 -26.98 15.92 -1.57
N LEU A 79 -27.29 14.76 -1.00
CA LEU A 79 -27.52 14.62 0.44
C LEU A 79 -26.28 15.00 1.26
N ILE A 80 -25.09 14.52 0.88
CA ILE A 80 -23.82 14.87 1.56
C ILE A 80 -23.56 16.38 1.48
N VAL A 81 -23.79 17.00 0.33
CA VAL A 81 -23.61 18.46 0.16
C VAL A 81 -24.60 19.23 1.02
N LYS A 82 -25.87 18.81 1.06
CA LYS A 82 -26.91 19.40 1.92
C LYS A 82 -26.54 19.29 3.40
N LEU A 83 -26.15 18.10 3.87
CA LEU A 83 -25.74 17.86 5.25
C LEU A 83 -24.53 18.72 5.65
N ARG A 84 -23.52 18.85 4.77
CA ARG A 84 -22.37 19.73 5.02
C ARG A 84 -22.75 21.20 5.13
N LYS A 85 -23.71 21.68 4.33
CA LYS A 85 -24.22 23.05 4.43
C LYS A 85 -24.96 23.29 5.74
N ILE A 86 -25.72 22.29 6.22
CA ILE A 86 -26.41 22.36 7.51
C ILE A 86 -25.38 22.44 8.65
N ILE A 87 -24.39 21.55 8.68
CA ILE A 87 -23.35 21.54 9.71
C ILE A 87 -22.58 22.86 9.76
N ARG A 88 -22.24 23.46 8.60
CA ARG A 88 -21.55 24.77 8.56
C ARG A 88 -22.42 25.94 9.02
N ARG A 89 -23.75 25.80 9.01
CA ARG A 89 -24.71 26.84 9.45
C ARG A 89 -25.18 26.67 10.89
N VAL A 90 -24.86 25.54 11.54
CA VAL A 90 -25.14 25.37 12.97
C VAL A 90 -23.99 26.02 13.74
N PRO A 91 -24.20 27.17 14.42
CA PRO A 91 -23.23 27.62 15.41
C PRO A 91 -23.08 26.53 16.47
N ASN A 92 -21.83 26.22 16.83
CA ASN A 92 -21.44 25.18 17.79
C ASN A 92 -22.28 25.27 19.09
N ARG A 93 -23.40 24.51 19.15
CA ARG A 93 -24.32 24.50 20.31
C ARG A 93 -23.75 23.72 21.50
N ASP A 94 -22.74 22.88 21.26
CA ASP A 94 -22.14 22.05 22.30
C ASP A 94 -21.31 22.86 23.30
N ARG A 95 -20.77 24.02 22.91
CA ARG A 95 -20.01 24.87 23.83
C ARG A 95 -20.88 25.56 24.89
N THR A 96 -22.18 25.71 24.63
CA THR A 96 -23.11 26.44 25.53
C THR A 96 -23.80 25.54 26.55
N TRP A 97 -23.98 24.25 26.25
CA TRP A 97 -24.59 23.31 27.21
C TRP A 97 -23.60 22.87 28.30
N SER A 98 -22.31 22.66 27.97
CA SER A 98 -21.30 22.30 28.98
C SER A 98 -21.10 23.36 30.06
N LYS A 99 -21.19 24.66 29.73
CA LYS A 99 -21.08 25.75 30.72
C LYS A 99 -22.29 25.88 31.65
N LYS A 100 -23.44 25.33 31.26
CA LYS A 100 -24.69 25.41 32.05
C LYS A 100 -24.77 24.31 33.10
N ILE A 101 -23.99 23.23 32.95
CA ILE A 101 -23.91 22.13 33.92
C ILE A 101 -22.84 22.43 35.01
N GLU A 102 -21.78 23.20 34.71
CA GLU A 102 -20.78 23.61 35.70
C GLU A 102 -21.25 24.72 36.67
N LYS A 103 -22.28 25.50 36.30
CA LYS A 103 -22.92 26.47 37.20
C LYS A 103 -24.24 25.86 37.70
N GLY A 104 -24.11 25.02 38.71
CA GLY A 104 -25.22 24.29 39.34
C GLY A 104 -26.46 25.14 39.57
N VAL A 105 -27.59 24.60 39.12
CA VAL A 105 -28.92 24.87 39.68
C VAL A 105 -29.15 23.83 40.77
#